data_AF-A0A1N5ZUC7-F1
#
_entry.id   AF-A0A1N5ZUC7-F1
#
_cell.length_a   1.000
_cell.length_b   1.000
_cell.length_c   1.000
_cell.angle_alpha   90.00
_cell.angle_beta   90.00
_cell.angle_gamma   90.00
#
_symmetry.space_group_name_H-M   'P 1'
#
loop_
_entity.id
_entity.type
_entity.pdbx_description
1 polymer ?
#
loop_
_entity_poly.entity_id
_entity_poly.type
_entity_poly.pdbx_seq_one_letter_code
_entity_poly.pdbx_strand_id
1 'polypeptide(L)'
;MKLPRSVAGWTIAVFGVLALLMGALGLLWPEALLRLLGLDVPATRALGDHTGTFLLASSMASFNMGVYYLLATVTEWRAFYRFTVVFRLVTFTVFSIAVLADIAPDRFFGVAAWEGLGALATAVGLRLDARRGVPAGTGATPERTAATVDGTDVARDVGEGPGAAGAAPADAVR
;
A
#
# COMPACT_ATOMS: atom_id res chain seq x y z
N MET A 1 -0.67 3.34 -23.14
CA MET A 1 -0.90 2.92 -21.74
C MET A 1 -2.36 2.46 -21.62
N LYS A 2 -2.65 1.37 -20.90
CA LYS A 2 -4.05 0.91 -20.69
C LYS A 2 -4.72 1.87 -19.69
N LEU A 3 -5.85 2.46 -20.07
CA LEU A 3 -6.62 3.38 -19.23
C LEU A 3 -7.29 2.65 -18.05
N PRO A 4 -7.53 3.33 -16.91
CA PRO A 4 -8.24 2.75 -15.77
C PRO A 4 -9.64 2.31 -16.20
N ARG A 5 -10.08 1.13 -15.73
CA ARG A 5 -11.36 0.54 -16.14
C ARG A 5 -12.48 0.81 -15.13
N SER A 6 -12.12 1.23 -13.91
CA SER A 6 -13.02 1.45 -12.79
C SER A 6 -13.05 2.93 -12.36
N VAL A 7 -14.14 3.38 -11.74
CA VAL A 7 -14.24 4.76 -11.22
C VAL A 7 -13.21 4.97 -10.11
N ALA A 8 -13.03 3.99 -9.23
CA ALA A 8 -11.98 4.02 -8.21
C ALA A 8 -10.57 4.03 -8.82
N GLY A 9 -10.36 3.29 -9.92
CA GLY A 9 -9.09 3.32 -10.65
C GLY A 9 -8.76 4.72 -11.15
N TRP A 10 -9.74 5.46 -11.66
CA TRP A 10 -9.53 6.85 -12.08
C TRP A 10 -9.17 7.79 -10.94
N THR A 11 -9.80 7.67 -9.77
CA THR A 11 -9.43 8.52 -8.61
C THR A 11 -7.98 8.25 -8.19
N ILE A 12 -7.59 6.98 -8.12
CA ILE A 12 -6.22 6.57 -7.77
C ILE A 12 -5.22 7.01 -8.85
N ALA A 13 -5.57 6.93 -10.13
CA ALA A 13 -4.71 7.41 -11.22
C ALA A 13 -4.41 8.91 -11.08
N VAL A 14 -5.45 9.74 -10.85
CA VAL A 14 -5.29 11.19 -10.67
C VAL A 14 -4.36 11.48 -9.50
N PHE A 15 -4.57 10.82 -8.36
CA PHE A 15 -3.66 10.97 -7.22
C PHE A 15 -2.25 10.50 -7.52
N GLY A 16 -2.09 9.40 -8.24
CA GLY A 16 -0.79 8.87 -8.62
C GLY A 16 -0.03 9.82 -9.53
N VAL A 17 -0.69 10.39 -10.55
CA VAL A 17 -0.09 11.40 -11.42
C VAL A 17 0.30 12.65 -10.63
N LEU A 18 -0.60 13.18 -9.81
CA LEU A 18 -0.30 14.38 -9.00
C LEU A 18 0.87 14.14 -8.05
N ALA A 19 0.91 13.00 -7.35
CA ALA A 19 2.01 12.65 -6.45
C ALA A 19 3.34 12.47 -7.18
N LEU A 20 3.31 11.85 -8.37
CA LEU A 20 4.48 11.68 -9.22
C LEU A 20 5.02 13.03 -9.70
N LEU A 21 4.15 13.90 -10.22
CA LEU A 21 4.52 15.22 -10.71
C LEU A 21 5.04 16.13 -9.59
N MET A 22 4.39 16.12 -8.43
CA MET A 22 4.83 16.88 -7.26
C MET A 22 6.15 16.36 -6.70
N GLY A 23 6.32 15.02 -6.66
CA GLY A 23 7.59 14.41 -6.30
C GLY A 23 8.71 14.79 -7.27
N ALA A 24 8.46 14.71 -8.58
CA ALA A 24 9.42 15.14 -9.59
C ALA A 24 9.75 16.63 -9.48
N LEU A 25 8.74 17.49 -9.28
CA LEU A 25 8.94 18.93 -9.08
C LEU A 25 9.85 19.20 -7.87
N GLY A 26 9.65 18.52 -6.75
CA GLY A 26 10.49 18.68 -5.56
C GLY A 26 11.92 18.17 -5.73
N LEU A 27 12.14 17.16 -6.57
CA LEU A 27 13.47 16.63 -6.89
C LEU A 27 14.24 17.53 -7.85
N LEU A 28 13.56 18.07 -8.87
CA LEU A 28 14.18 18.89 -9.91
C LEU A 28 14.28 20.38 -9.50
N TRP A 29 13.24 20.91 -8.85
CA TRP A 29 13.11 22.31 -8.47
C TRP A 29 12.56 22.47 -7.03
N PRO A 30 13.33 22.10 -5.99
CA PRO A 30 12.88 22.15 -4.60
C PRO A 30 12.37 23.52 -4.15
N GLU A 31 12.98 24.60 -4.63
CA GLU A 31 12.57 25.97 -4.32
C GLU A 31 11.19 26.33 -4.90
N ALA A 32 10.88 25.82 -6.09
CA ALA A 32 9.57 26.00 -6.70
C ALA A 32 8.50 25.25 -5.89
N LEU A 33 8.82 24.06 -5.39
CA LEU A 33 7.94 23.29 -4.51
C LEU A 33 7.68 24.03 -3.18
N LEU A 34 8.72 24.60 -2.55
CA LEU A 34 8.56 25.40 -1.32
C LEU A 34 7.62 26.59 -1.54
N ARG A 35 7.82 27.36 -2.62
CA ARG A 35 6.96 28.50 -2.96
C ARG A 35 5.51 28.06 -3.21
N LEU A 36 5.32 26.93 -3.90
CA LEU A 36 3.99 26.37 -4.16
C LEU A 36 3.27 25.96 -2.87
N LEU A 37 4.01 25.49 -1.86
CA LEU A 37 3.50 25.18 -0.53
C LEU A 37 3.31 26.43 0.37
N GLY A 38 3.62 27.63 -0.16
CA GLY A 38 3.59 28.88 0.60
C GLY A 38 4.65 28.95 1.70
N LEU A 39 5.79 28.29 1.48
CA LEU A 39 6.94 28.30 2.37
C LEU A 39 8.04 29.20 1.80
N ASP A 40 8.75 29.89 2.70
CA ASP A 40 9.87 30.74 2.31
C ASP A 40 11.06 29.91 1.84
N VAL A 41 11.77 30.45 0.86
CA VAL A 41 13.05 29.90 0.39
C VAL A 41 14.17 30.70 1.07
N PRO A 42 14.94 30.10 1.99
CA PRO A 42 16.00 30.81 2.68
C PRO A 42 17.11 31.26 1.72
N ALA A 43 17.48 32.54 1.75
CA ALA A 43 18.62 33.06 0.98
C ALA A 43 19.97 32.51 1.50
N THR A 44 20.05 32.25 2.80
CA THR A 44 21.20 31.65 3.47
C THR A 44 20.71 30.57 4.43
N ARG A 45 21.34 29.38 4.39
CA ARG A 45 21.00 28.28 5.30
C ARG A 45 21.88 28.31 6.53
N ALA A 46 21.28 28.23 7.71
CA ALA A 46 22.00 28.12 8.97
C ALA A 46 22.63 26.73 9.13
N LEU A 47 23.65 26.62 9.98
CA LEU A 47 24.15 25.32 10.43
C LEU A 47 23.03 24.54 11.12
N GLY A 48 22.74 23.33 10.64
CA GLY A 48 21.64 22.49 11.13
C GLY A 48 20.32 22.65 10.37
N ASP A 49 20.26 23.48 9.32
CA ASP A 49 19.09 23.52 8.44
C ASP A 49 19.01 22.24 7.58
N HIS A 50 18.14 21.33 8.00
CA HIS A 50 17.87 20.07 7.30
C HIS A 50 16.67 20.15 6.35
N THR A 51 16.10 21.33 6.13
CA THR A 51 14.90 21.51 5.28
C THR A 51 15.11 20.93 3.89
N GLY A 52 16.28 21.17 3.28
CA GLY A 52 16.60 20.61 1.96
C GLY A 52 16.64 19.08 1.95
N THR A 53 17.20 18.46 2.99
CA THR A 53 17.26 16.99 3.13
C THR A 53 15.87 16.40 3.32
N PHE A 54 15.05 16.99 4.20
CA PHE A 54 13.67 16.56 4.39
C PHE A 54 12.85 16.74 3.12
N LEU A 55 13.00 17.87 2.43
CA LEU A 55 12.29 18.13 1.18
C LEU A 55 12.67 17.12 0.09
N LEU A 56 13.95 16.79 -0.05
CA LEU A 56 14.42 15.76 -0.98
C LEU A 56 13.80 14.39 -0.64
N ALA A 57 13.86 13.99 0.63
CA ALA A 57 13.31 12.72 1.10
C ALA A 57 11.79 12.64 0.90
N SER A 58 11.05 13.69 1.27
CA SER A 58 9.61 13.81 1.06
C SER A 58 9.25 13.81 -0.42
N SER A 59 10.06 14.42 -1.28
CA SER A 59 9.85 14.44 -2.73
C SER A 59 10.05 13.06 -3.36
N MET A 60 11.10 12.33 -2.97
CA MET A 60 11.30 10.93 -3.37
C MET A 60 10.13 10.05 -2.89
N ALA A 61 9.68 10.23 -1.65
CA ALA A 61 8.54 9.47 -1.12
C ALA A 61 7.26 9.72 -1.92
N SER A 62 6.97 11.00 -2.25
CA SER A 62 5.83 11.36 -3.11
C SER A 62 5.94 10.76 -4.50
N PHE A 63 7.13 10.81 -5.11
CA PHE A 63 7.39 10.22 -6.42
C PHE A 63 7.13 8.71 -6.42
N ASN A 64 7.69 7.99 -5.43
CA ASN A 64 7.50 6.55 -5.28
C ASN A 64 6.03 6.19 -5.08
N MET A 65 5.31 6.93 -4.23
CA MET A 65 3.87 6.75 -4.04
C MET A 65 3.08 6.97 -5.34
N GLY A 66 3.47 7.96 -6.14
CA GLY A 66 2.91 8.17 -7.48
C GLY A 66 3.06 6.93 -8.37
N VAL A 67 4.25 6.34 -8.43
CA VAL A 67 4.51 5.11 -9.19
C VAL A 67 3.65 3.95 -8.68
N TYR A 68 3.57 3.75 -7.36
CA TYR A 68 2.76 2.66 -6.78
C TYR A 68 1.27 2.81 -7.08
N TYR A 69 0.74 4.04 -7.03
CA TYR A 69 -0.66 4.32 -7.36
C TYR A 69 -0.95 4.05 -8.84
N LEU A 70 -0.06 4.46 -9.74
CA LEU A 70 -0.21 4.20 -11.18
C LEU A 70 -0.12 2.70 -11.49
N LEU A 71 0.83 1.99 -10.87
CA LEU A 71 0.94 0.54 -11.01
C LEU A 71 -0.33 -0.17 -10.51
N ALA A 72 -0.81 0.19 -9.32
CA ALA A 72 -2.06 -0.34 -8.77
C ALA A 72 -3.27 -0.01 -9.65
N THR A 73 -3.23 1.12 -10.36
CA THR A 73 -4.27 1.49 -11.34
C THR A 73 -4.23 0.56 -12.55
N VAL A 74 -3.05 0.30 -13.12
CA VAL A 74 -2.89 -0.58 -14.28
C VAL A 74 -3.25 -2.04 -13.94
N THR A 75 -2.97 -2.49 -12.73
CA THR A 75 -3.28 -3.86 -12.27
C THR A 75 -4.67 -4.01 -11.67
N GLU A 76 -5.45 -2.93 -11.54
CA GLU A 76 -6.77 -2.91 -10.88
C GLU A 76 -6.74 -3.56 -9.47
N TRP A 77 -5.69 -3.27 -8.70
CA TRP A 77 -5.49 -3.86 -7.37
C TRP A 77 -6.45 -3.26 -6.33
N ARG A 78 -7.69 -3.77 -6.27
CA ARG A 78 -8.76 -3.18 -5.45
C ARG A 78 -8.50 -3.21 -3.95
N ALA A 79 -7.75 -4.19 -3.44
CA ALA A 79 -7.35 -4.21 -2.03
C ALA A 79 -6.48 -2.99 -1.68
N PHE A 80 -5.56 -2.61 -2.58
CA PHE A 80 -4.76 -1.40 -2.43
C PHE A 80 -5.59 -0.12 -2.47
N TYR A 81 -6.65 -0.05 -3.30
CA TYR A 81 -7.54 1.11 -3.31
C TYR A 81 -8.29 1.26 -1.97
N ARG A 82 -8.78 0.15 -1.40
CA ARG A 82 -9.40 0.15 -0.06
C ARG A 82 -8.42 0.59 1.01
N PHE A 83 -7.19 0.07 0.95
CA PHE A 83 -6.13 0.47 1.87
C PHE A 83 -5.82 1.97 1.76
N THR A 84 -5.82 2.52 0.54
CA THR A 84 -5.62 3.95 0.30
C THR A 84 -6.69 4.80 0.97
N VAL A 85 -7.95 4.37 0.97
CA VAL A 85 -9.02 5.08 1.70
C VAL A 85 -8.69 5.18 3.18
N VAL A 86 -8.30 4.07 3.81
CA VAL A 86 -7.94 4.05 5.24
C VAL A 86 -6.77 5.00 5.53
N PHE A 87 -5.69 4.88 4.76
CA PHE A 87 -4.51 5.70 4.98
C PHE A 87 -4.79 7.20 4.76
N ARG A 88 -5.63 7.55 3.78
CA ARG A 88 -6.07 8.93 3.55
C ARG A 88 -6.93 9.50 4.69
N LEU A 89 -7.72 8.66 5.36
CA LEU A 89 -8.45 9.08 6.56
C LEU A 89 -7.49 9.29 7.75
N VAL A 90 -6.43 8.48 7.84
CA VAL A 90 -5.37 8.69 8.83
C VAL A 90 -4.63 10.00 8.58
N THR A 91 -4.23 10.31 7.33
CA THR A 91 -3.58 11.58 7.00
C THR A 91 -4.49 12.77 7.26
N PHE A 92 -5.77 12.70 6.87
CA PHE A 92 -6.78 13.71 7.24
C PHE A 92 -6.81 13.96 8.75
N THR A 93 -6.83 12.89 9.55
CA THR A 93 -6.90 12.98 11.01
C THR A 93 -5.63 13.58 11.58
N VAL A 94 -4.45 13.10 11.16
CA VAL A 94 -3.15 13.58 11.64
C VAL A 94 -2.96 15.06 11.31
N PHE A 95 -3.26 15.49 10.09
CA PHE A 95 -3.14 16.91 9.72
C PHE A 95 -4.14 17.78 10.48
N SER A 96 -5.38 17.31 10.69
CA SER A 96 -6.35 18.04 11.49
C SER A 96 -5.87 18.21 12.94
N ILE A 97 -5.35 17.15 13.56
CA ILE A 97 -4.79 17.20 14.91
C ILE A 97 -3.58 18.13 14.97
N ALA A 98 -2.66 18.04 14.00
CA ALA A 98 -1.46 18.87 13.97
C ALA A 98 -1.79 20.37 13.92
N VAL A 99 -2.83 20.76 13.18
CA VAL A 99 -3.30 22.15 13.17
C VAL A 99 -4.01 22.51 14.48
N LEU A 100 -4.94 21.67 14.95
CA LEU A 100 -5.66 21.91 16.23
C LEU A 100 -4.74 21.98 17.45
N ALA A 101 -3.54 21.40 17.37
CA ALA A 101 -2.52 21.42 18.41
C ALA A 101 -1.45 22.51 18.20
N ASP A 102 -1.64 23.44 17.25
CA ASP A 102 -0.71 24.52 16.90
C ASP A 102 0.71 24.04 16.48
N ILE A 103 0.83 22.79 16.03
CA ILE A 103 2.09 22.21 15.52
C ILE A 103 2.30 22.59 14.05
N ALA A 104 1.21 22.68 13.28
CA ALA A 104 1.22 22.99 11.85
C ALA A 104 0.39 24.25 11.53
N PRO A 105 0.75 25.01 10.48
CA PRO A 105 0.00 26.20 10.08
C PRO A 105 -1.43 25.88 9.63
N ASP A 106 -2.38 26.80 9.86
CA ASP A 106 -3.83 26.64 9.54
C ASP A 106 -4.13 26.17 8.11
N ARG A 107 -3.30 26.56 7.14
CA ARG A 107 -3.41 26.12 5.74
C ARG A 107 -3.36 24.59 5.58
N PHE A 108 -2.82 23.86 6.55
CA PHE A 108 -2.82 22.40 6.55
C PHE A 108 -4.22 21.80 6.76
N PHE A 109 -5.22 22.55 7.24
CA PHE A 109 -6.61 22.10 7.13
C PHE A 109 -7.05 21.91 5.67
N GLY A 110 -6.53 22.72 4.74
CA GLY A 110 -6.77 22.52 3.31
C GLY A 110 -6.22 21.19 2.82
N VAL A 111 -5.02 20.82 3.27
CA VAL A 111 -4.39 19.52 2.97
C VAL A 111 -5.19 18.38 3.60
N ALA A 112 -5.61 18.52 4.85
CA ALA A 112 -6.48 17.56 5.51
C ALA A 112 -7.78 17.36 4.70
N ALA A 113 -8.50 18.45 4.41
CA ALA A 113 -9.74 18.39 3.66
C ALA A 113 -9.56 17.72 2.28
N TRP A 114 -8.45 18.00 1.60
CA TRP A 114 -8.10 17.33 0.34
C TRP A 114 -7.94 15.81 0.51
N GLU A 115 -7.24 15.37 1.55
CA GLU A 115 -7.07 13.96 1.86
C GLU A 115 -8.41 13.28 2.17
N GLY A 116 -9.28 13.93 2.95
CA GLY A 116 -10.62 13.45 3.27
C GLY A 116 -11.53 13.35 2.05
N LEU A 117 -11.55 14.39 1.20
CA LEU A 117 -12.30 14.39 -0.06
C LEU A 117 -11.81 13.28 -1.01
N GLY A 118 -10.49 13.07 -1.08
CA GLY A 118 -9.91 11.99 -1.88
C GLY A 118 -10.26 10.59 -1.38
N ALA A 119 -10.29 10.40 -0.06
CA ALA A 119 -10.75 9.17 0.58
C ALA A 119 -12.22 8.89 0.24
N LEU A 120 -13.08 9.91 0.37
CA LEU A 120 -14.50 9.83 0.05
C LEU A 120 -14.72 9.51 -1.43
N ALA A 121 -14.05 10.22 -2.35
CA ALA A 121 -14.17 9.99 -3.78
C ALA A 121 -13.80 8.55 -4.15
N THR A 122 -12.70 8.03 -3.59
CA THR A 122 -12.24 6.65 -3.84
C THR A 122 -13.21 5.63 -3.24
N ALA A 123 -13.70 5.85 -2.02
CA ALA A 123 -14.67 4.97 -1.37
C ALA A 123 -16.01 4.91 -2.14
N VAL A 124 -16.49 6.06 -2.63
CA VAL A 124 -17.67 6.13 -3.49
C VAL A 124 -17.42 5.41 -4.80
N GLY A 125 -16.27 5.63 -5.44
CA GLY A 125 -15.86 4.90 -6.64
C GLY A 125 -15.91 3.39 -6.44
N LEU A 126 -15.30 2.89 -5.36
CA LEU A 126 -15.31 1.46 -5.01
C LEU A 126 -16.73 0.90 -4.81
N ARG A 127 -17.61 1.67 -4.16
CA ARG A 127 -19.01 1.29 -3.94
C ARG A 127 -19.79 1.23 -5.26
N LEU A 128 -19.58 2.18 -6.16
CA LEU A 128 -20.22 2.20 -7.48
C LEU A 128 -19.73 1.04 -8.35
N ASP A 129 -18.42 0.78 -8.35
CA ASP A 129 -17.82 -0.29 -9.12
C ASP A 129 -18.26 -1.68 -8.62
N ALA A 130 -18.43 -1.85 -7.31
CA ALA A 130 -19.00 -3.07 -6.72
C ALA A 130 -20.45 -3.31 -7.16
N ARG A 131 -21.27 -2.25 -7.24
CA ARG A 131 -22.66 -2.34 -7.72
C ARG A 131 -22.76 -2.68 -9.21
N ARG A 132 -21.77 -2.27 -10.01
CA ARG A 132 -21.70 -2.52 -11.46
C ARG A 132 -21.09 -3.88 -11.83
N GLY A 133 -20.68 -4.68 -10.84
CA GLY A 133 -20.09 -5.99 -11.10
C GLY A 133 -18.74 -5.94 -11.84
N VAL A 134 -17.99 -4.84 -11.73
CA VAL A 134 -16.69 -4.70 -12.41
C VAL A 134 -15.71 -5.75 -11.85
N PRO A 135 -15.17 -6.67 -12.68
CA PRO A 135 -14.26 -7.71 -12.23
C PRO A 135 -13.01 -7.08 -11.60
N ALA A 136 -12.59 -7.58 -10.43
CA ALA A 136 -11.31 -7.18 -9.86
C ALA A 136 -10.18 -7.75 -10.72
N GLY A 137 -9.23 -6.90 -11.14
CA GLY A 137 -7.98 -7.37 -11.72
C GLY A 137 -7.26 -8.29 -10.74
N THR A 138 -6.55 -9.27 -11.27
CA THR A 138 -5.97 -10.42 -10.58
C THR A 138 -5.02 -10.02 -9.44
N GLY A 139 -5.58 -9.74 -8.26
CA GLY A 139 -4.84 -9.51 -7.02
C GLY A 139 -4.91 -10.76 -6.17
N ALA A 140 -3.81 -11.53 -6.17
CA ALA A 140 -3.49 -12.67 -5.31
C ALA A 140 -4.70 -13.54 -4.89
N THR A 141 -4.89 -14.64 -5.63
CA THR A 141 -5.67 -15.79 -5.15
C THR A 141 -5.17 -16.15 -3.76
N PRO A 142 -6.02 -16.16 -2.71
CA PRO A 142 -5.64 -16.85 -1.49
C PRO A 142 -5.54 -18.32 -1.87
N GLU A 143 -4.32 -18.84 -1.92
CA GLU A 143 -4.05 -20.27 -1.94
C GLU A 143 -4.71 -20.85 -0.69
N ARG A 144 -5.95 -21.32 -0.87
CA ARG A 144 -6.68 -22.06 0.14
C ARG A 144 -5.97 -23.40 0.25
N THR A 145 -4.98 -23.48 1.13
CA THR A 145 -4.38 -24.73 1.57
C THR A 145 -5.47 -25.59 2.18
N ALA A 146 -6.06 -26.46 1.35
CA ALA A 146 -6.91 -27.54 1.81
C ALA A 146 -6.01 -28.65 2.37
N ALA A 147 -5.61 -28.48 3.63
CA ALA A 147 -5.10 -29.57 4.45
C ALA A 147 -6.18 -29.94 5.46
N THR A 148 -7.14 -30.75 5.03
CA THR A 148 -7.95 -31.58 5.93
C THR A 148 -7.31 -32.95 5.98
N VAL A 149 -6.43 -33.14 6.97
CA VAL A 149 -6.13 -34.48 7.49
C VAL A 149 -7.06 -34.66 8.67
N ASP A 150 -8.21 -35.26 8.43
CA ASP A 150 -9.11 -35.75 9.47
C ASP A 150 -8.70 -37.20 9.75
N GLY A 151 -8.26 -37.47 10.97
CA GLY A 151 -7.94 -38.80 11.44
C GLY A 151 -8.93 -39.18 12.52
N THR A 152 -9.70 -40.24 12.28
CA THR A 152 -10.16 -41.18 13.32
C THR A 152 -10.68 -42.49 12.70
N ASP A 153 -10.02 -43.58 13.09
CA ASP A 153 -10.43 -44.97 13.28
C ASP A 153 -11.80 -45.50 12.80
N VAL A 154 -11.78 -46.61 12.05
CA VAL A 154 -12.62 -47.81 12.29
C VAL A 154 -11.89 -49.13 11.92
N ALA A 155 -11.45 -49.83 12.98
CA ALA A 155 -11.38 -51.27 13.28
C ALA A 155 -11.36 -52.42 12.22
N ARG A 156 -10.38 -53.33 12.43
CA ARG A 156 -10.40 -54.83 12.55
C ARG A 156 -11.01 -55.72 11.43
N ASP A 157 -10.22 -56.65 10.88
CA ASP A 157 -10.08 -58.08 11.29
C ASP A 157 -9.17 -58.86 10.29
N VAL A 158 -8.00 -59.38 10.72
CA VAL A 158 -7.64 -60.81 10.95
C VAL A 158 -7.14 -61.60 9.72
N GLY A 159 -5.92 -62.15 9.87
CA GLY A 159 -5.31 -63.15 8.98
C GLY A 159 -3.87 -63.48 9.41
N GLU A 160 -3.71 -64.45 10.32
CA GLU A 160 -2.45 -65.04 10.83
C GLU A 160 -1.59 -65.75 9.77
N GLY A 161 -0.27 -65.76 10.00
CA GLY A 161 0.60 -66.91 9.65
C GLY A 161 2.01 -66.58 9.14
N PRO A 162 3.08 -67.32 9.54
CA PRO A 162 4.43 -66.77 9.71
C PRO A 162 5.50 -67.30 8.72
N GLY A 163 6.60 -66.56 8.57
CA GLY A 163 7.84 -67.03 7.92
C GLY A 163 8.96 -65.98 8.10
N ALA A 164 9.83 -66.11 9.10
CA ALA A 164 11.08 -66.88 9.08
C ALA A 164 12.30 -66.02 8.69
N ALA A 165 13.09 -65.71 9.73
CA ALA A 165 14.55 -65.73 9.79
C ALA A 165 15.39 -64.89 8.81
N GLY A 166 16.09 -63.89 9.37
CA GLY A 166 17.31 -63.31 8.81
C GLY A 166 18.07 -62.58 9.90
N ALA A 167 19.02 -63.27 10.54
CA ALA A 167 19.81 -62.79 11.65
C ALA A 167 20.89 -61.76 11.23
N ALA A 168 21.14 -60.78 12.10
CA ALA A 168 22.39 -60.01 12.21
C ALA A 168 23.51 -60.92 12.82
N PRO A 169 24.79 -60.52 13.04
CA PRO A 169 25.34 -59.15 13.14
C PRO A 169 26.81 -58.94 12.67
N ALA A 170 27.35 -57.76 13.03
CA ALA A 170 28.74 -57.45 13.43
C ALA A 170 29.81 -57.12 12.36
N ASP A 171 30.30 -55.88 12.39
CA ASP A 171 31.63 -55.47 12.90
C ASP A 171 31.96 -54.04 12.39
N ALA A 172 32.11 -53.03 13.25
CA ALA A 172 33.30 -52.70 14.02
C ALA A 172 34.51 -52.23 13.16
N VAL A 173 34.72 -50.91 13.19
CA VAL A 173 36.01 -50.20 13.31
C VAL A 173 37.17 -50.67 12.40
N ARG A 174 37.51 -49.82 11.44
CA ARG A 174 38.88 -49.27 11.30
C ARG A 174 38.88 -48.00 10.44
#